data_AF-A0A930AWR4-F1
#
_entry.id   AF-A0A930AWR4-F1
#
_cell.length_a   1.000
_cell.length_b   1.000
_cell.length_c   1.000
_cell.angle_alpha   90.00
_cell.angle_beta   90.00
_cell.angle_gamma   90.00
#
_symmetry.space_group_name_H-M   'P 1'
#
loop_
_entity.id
_entity.type
_entity.pdbx_description
1 polymer ?
#
loop_
_entity_poly.entity_id
_entity_poly.type
_entity_poly.pdbx_seq_one_letter_code
_entity_poly.pdbx_strand_id
1 'polypeptide(L)'
;MKKIVLLPMDERPCNYKFPKRLFENEEIQIIEPEQLGFKKDGADYQAIKEFLCKECKDAYGLIISMDMLLYGGLIPSRIHHQDEEILIKKLETIKELRRKNPNLKIFAFQCIMRCPSYSSSDEEPDYYEEYGKQIHDLGEAVNMHQVGISQGQRISELTKEIPEEYIEDFISRREINRQMNMNVIDLLQEGYLDSLIIPQDDSTTYGYPAMDQKVIREKIQELGLIDRVLIYPGADEVELTLFARMLNTIKGKCPKVYVKYACEKSKQIVPLYEGFPLDSTVAYHILSAGCQQTFSFEQADIILALSAPSENMEEAEYQPSIHTSYSIDRNLAEFLRFIKMRLAEGKVVSIADNAYANGADLSLIQLLNTNGLLLKVSGYAGWNTSANTIGTAIAEAVNYLYYGQSQNQMDFIIQRYLEDAGYCAKVRTQVKNNLPAGMNYFDVKEKDGVVSQMVSAQLQEFAGQYLSSIKSEIRIKDVKMPWKRMFEVDLDASWQESEK
;
A
#
# COMPACT_ATOMS: atom_id res chain seq x y z
N MET A 1 23.03 -9.84 -13.29
CA MET A 1 22.31 -8.71 -12.71
C MET A 1 21.24 -8.21 -13.68
N LYS A 2 19.99 -8.06 -13.22
CA LYS A 2 18.84 -7.53 -13.94
C LYS A 2 18.57 -6.12 -13.40
N LYS A 3 18.64 -5.13 -14.29
CA LYS A 3 18.30 -3.74 -13.96
C LYS A 3 16.78 -3.57 -14.03
N ILE A 4 16.17 -3.11 -12.95
CA ILE A 4 14.75 -2.75 -12.89
C ILE A 4 14.67 -1.25 -12.59
N VAL A 5 13.96 -0.52 -13.43
CA VAL A 5 13.68 0.91 -13.22
C VAL A 5 12.37 1.03 -12.46
N LEU A 6 12.37 1.85 -11.40
CA LEU A 6 11.21 2.20 -10.62
C LEU A 6 10.90 3.69 -10.83
N LEU A 7 9.70 3.99 -11.34
CA LEU A 7 9.08 5.30 -11.15
C LEU A 7 8.02 5.15 -10.05
N PRO A 8 8.34 5.53 -8.80
CA PRO A 8 7.46 5.33 -7.65
C PRO A 8 6.23 6.25 -7.73
N MET A 9 5.20 5.92 -6.96
CA MET A 9 3.97 6.71 -6.87
C MET A 9 4.16 8.10 -6.25
N ASP A 10 5.00 8.19 -5.22
CA ASP A 10 5.45 9.43 -4.60
C ASP A 10 6.75 9.19 -3.81
N GLU A 11 7.21 10.20 -3.08
CA GLU A 11 8.46 10.20 -2.34
C GLU A 11 8.37 9.63 -0.92
N ARG A 12 7.20 9.12 -0.48
CA ARG A 12 7.06 8.48 0.82
C ARG A 12 7.94 7.22 0.90
N PRO A 13 8.44 6.85 2.09
CA PRO A 13 9.30 5.68 2.26
C PRO A 13 8.71 4.38 1.73
N CYS A 14 7.38 4.19 1.82
CA CYS A 14 6.70 3.00 1.34
C CYS A 14 6.82 2.80 -0.17
N ASN A 15 6.72 3.87 -0.95
CA ASN A 15 6.80 3.82 -2.41
C ASN A 15 8.23 3.94 -2.92
N TYR A 16 9.04 4.82 -2.29
CA TYR A 16 10.40 5.10 -2.75
C TYR A 16 11.43 4.11 -2.21
N LYS A 17 11.39 3.78 -0.91
CA LYS A 17 12.49 3.04 -0.25
C LYS A 17 12.22 1.56 -0.08
N PHE A 18 10.97 1.17 0.22
CA PHE A 18 10.68 -0.23 0.54
C PHE A 18 11.02 -1.19 -0.60
N PRO A 19 10.73 -0.89 -1.89
CA PRO A 19 11.07 -1.79 -2.97
C PRO A 19 12.57 -2.10 -3.05
N LYS A 20 13.40 -1.06 -2.92
CA LYS A 20 14.86 -1.22 -2.92
C LYS A 20 15.37 -1.95 -1.70
N ARG A 21 14.88 -1.59 -0.50
CA ARG A 21 15.25 -2.26 0.76
C ARG A 21 14.93 -3.76 0.73
N LEU A 22 13.83 -4.17 0.10
CA LEU A 22 13.41 -5.57 0.07
C LEU A 22 14.06 -6.37 -1.07
N PHE A 23 14.08 -5.83 -2.29
CA PHE A 23 14.38 -6.59 -3.51
C PHE A 23 15.77 -6.37 -4.12
N GLU A 24 16.50 -5.31 -3.77
CA GLU A 24 17.84 -5.10 -4.32
C GLU A 24 18.81 -6.15 -3.76
N ASN A 25 19.59 -6.78 -4.65
CA ASN A 25 20.59 -7.80 -4.30
C ASN A 25 21.57 -8.03 -5.46
N GLU A 26 22.41 -9.05 -5.38
CA GLU A 26 23.41 -9.37 -6.43
C GLU A 26 22.78 -9.71 -7.81
N GLU A 27 21.55 -10.20 -7.82
CA GLU A 27 20.82 -10.50 -9.06
C GLU A 27 20.00 -9.31 -9.57
N ILE A 28 19.54 -8.41 -8.71
CA ILE A 28 18.59 -7.34 -9.04
C ILE A 28 19.15 -5.99 -8.61
N GLN A 29 19.28 -5.07 -9.57
CA GLN A 29 19.62 -3.68 -9.32
C GLN A 29 18.38 -2.80 -9.53
N ILE A 30 18.08 -1.94 -8.56
CA ILE A 30 16.91 -1.03 -8.63
C ILE A 30 17.39 0.40 -8.83
N ILE A 31 16.94 1.00 -9.93
CA ILE A 31 17.24 2.39 -10.29
C ILE A 31 15.97 3.21 -10.19
N GLU A 32 16.03 4.26 -9.38
CA GLU A 32 14.95 5.19 -9.09
C GLU A 32 15.43 6.63 -9.36
N PRO A 33 14.53 7.57 -9.64
CA PRO A 33 14.92 8.96 -9.86
C PRO A 33 15.48 9.59 -8.56
N GLU A 34 16.47 10.46 -8.70
CA GLU A 34 17.03 11.22 -7.56
C GLU A 34 16.11 12.35 -7.09
N GLN A 35 15.24 12.84 -7.99
CA GLN A 35 14.33 13.96 -7.74
C GLN A 35 12.90 13.53 -8.05
N LEU A 36 12.03 13.74 -7.07
CA LEU A 36 10.58 13.55 -7.14
C LEU A 36 9.89 14.86 -6.74
N GLY A 37 8.55 14.84 -6.72
CA GLY A 37 7.75 15.89 -6.12
C GLY A 37 7.96 15.97 -4.60
N PHE A 38 7.25 16.92 -3.99
CA PHE A 38 7.15 17.02 -2.54
C PHE A 38 5.71 17.28 -2.12
N LYS A 39 5.02 16.24 -1.63
CA LYS A 39 3.62 16.29 -1.16
C LYS A 39 2.69 16.87 -2.24
N LYS A 40 2.25 18.13 -2.09
CA LYS A 40 1.38 18.83 -3.06
C LYS A 40 2.15 19.37 -4.27
N ASP A 41 3.47 19.50 -4.18
CA ASP A 41 4.32 19.98 -5.26
C ASP A 41 4.67 18.81 -6.20
N GLY A 42 4.15 18.84 -7.42
CA GLY A 42 4.41 17.77 -8.41
C GLY A 42 5.84 17.75 -8.95
N ALA A 43 6.35 16.55 -9.26
CA ALA A 43 7.63 16.36 -9.93
C ALA A 43 7.67 17.02 -11.33
N ASP A 44 8.86 17.46 -11.75
CA ASP A 44 9.06 17.98 -13.10
C ASP A 44 8.97 16.87 -14.16
N TYR A 45 8.02 17.01 -15.09
CA TYR A 45 7.77 16.01 -16.12
C TYR A 45 8.98 15.78 -17.05
N GLN A 46 9.75 16.83 -17.38
CA GLN A 46 10.91 16.66 -18.28
C GLN A 46 12.02 15.88 -17.58
N ALA A 47 12.29 16.17 -16.31
CA ALA A 47 13.24 15.42 -15.50
C ALA A 47 12.85 13.93 -15.40
N ILE A 48 11.56 13.64 -15.15
CA ILE A 48 11.04 12.27 -15.14
C ILE A 48 11.21 11.60 -16.51
N LYS A 49 10.84 12.30 -17.60
CA LYS A 49 10.98 11.77 -18.97
C LYS A 49 12.43 11.46 -19.31
N GLU A 50 13.35 12.37 -18.99
CA GLU A 50 14.79 12.19 -19.23
C GLU A 50 15.36 11.01 -18.45
N PHE A 51 14.99 10.88 -17.17
CA PHE A 51 15.34 9.74 -16.33
C PHE A 51 14.87 8.43 -16.97
N LEU A 52 13.59 8.31 -17.31
CA LEU A 52 13.02 7.10 -17.92
C LEU A 52 13.71 6.77 -19.26
N CYS A 53 13.89 7.77 -20.13
CA CYS A 53 14.52 7.59 -21.44
C CYS A 53 16.00 7.19 -21.34
N LYS A 54 16.69 7.59 -20.27
CA LYS A 54 18.08 7.24 -19.99
C LYS A 54 18.17 5.84 -19.42
N GLU A 55 17.45 5.57 -18.34
CA GLU A 55 17.64 4.37 -17.52
C GLU A 55 16.96 3.12 -18.10
N CYS A 56 15.93 3.27 -18.93
CA CYS A 56 15.24 2.14 -19.56
C CYS A 56 15.98 1.53 -20.77
N LYS A 57 17.08 2.13 -21.26
CA LYS A 57 17.80 1.67 -22.48
C LYS A 57 18.35 0.25 -22.36
N ASP A 58 18.81 -0.11 -21.17
CA ASP A 58 19.44 -1.39 -20.82
C ASP A 58 18.69 -2.11 -19.68
N ALA A 59 17.52 -1.61 -19.29
CA ALA A 59 16.71 -2.19 -18.25
C ALA A 59 16.01 -3.47 -18.72
N TYR A 60 15.86 -4.43 -17.79
CA TYR A 60 15.03 -5.61 -17.99
C TYR A 60 13.55 -5.28 -17.83
N GLY A 61 13.22 -4.47 -16.82
CA GLY A 61 11.84 -4.10 -16.50
C GLY A 61 11.71 -2.67 -15.98
N LEU A 62 10.51 -2.15 -16.09
CA LEU A 62 10.03 -0.87 -15.59
C LEU A 62 8.76 -1.12 -14.79
N ILE A 63 8.76 -0.68 -13.53
CA ILE A 63 7.56 -0.54 -12.71
C ILE A 63 7.26 0.96 -12.63
N ILE A 64 6.06 1.36 -13.03
CA ILE A 64 5.72 2.77 -13.25
C ILE A 64 4.36 3.16 -12.68
N SER A 65 4.37 4.16 -11.80
CA SER A 65 3.17 4.93 -11.46
C SER A 65 2.82 5.89 -12.59
N MET A 66 1.61 5.73 -13.13
CA MET A 66 1.07 6.68 -14.11
C MET A 66 0.70 8.00 -13.45
N ASP A 67 0.34 8.01 -12.16
CA ASP A 67 0.10 9.24 -11.41
C ASP A 67 1.36 10.12 -11.31
N MET A 68 2.52 9.51 -11.03
CA MET A 68 3.81 10.20 -11.06
C MET A 68 4.16 10.72 -12.46
N LEU A 69 3.99 9.91 -13.50
CA LEU A 69 4.28 10.33 -14.87
C LEU A 69 3.39 11.50 -15.34
N LEU A 70 2.09 11.42 -15.04
CA LEU A 70 1.09 12.35 -15.56
C LEU A 70 1.01 13.63 -14.75
N TYR A 71 1.04 13.54 -13.43
CA TYR A 71 0.75 14.66 -12.53
C TYR A 71 1.94 15.07 -11.67
N GLY A 72 2.98 14.23 -11.60
CA GLY A 72 4.14 14.46 -10.73
C GLY A 72 3.98 13.89 -9.32
N GLY A 73 2.98 13.05 -9.09
CA GLY A 73 2.77 12.29 -7.85
C GLY A 73 1.30 11.97 -7.60
N LEU A 74 1.03 11.17 -6.57
CA LEU A 74 -0.33 10.79 -6.16
C LEU A 74 -1.17 11.96 -5.64
N ILE A 75 -0.64 12.78 -4.74
CA ILE A 75 -1.35 13.98 -4.27
C ILE A 75 -1.52 15.01 -5.40
N PRO A 76 -0.49 15.31 -6.22
CA PRO A 76 -0.64 16.14 -7.41
C PRO A 76 -1.72 15.65 -8.38
N SER A 77 -1.95 14.33 -8.49
CA SER A 77 -3.04 13.79 -9.32
C SER A 77 -4.43 14.06 -8.77
N ARG A 78 -4.52 14.46 -7.51
CA ARG A 78 -5.78 14.90 -6.90
C ARG A 78 -5.98 16.38 -7.14
N ILE A 79 -4.98 17.24 -6.98
CA ILE A 79 -5.18 18.70 -6.88
C ILE A 79 -4.89 19.50 -8.17
N HIS A 80 -4.69 18.85 -9.31
CA HIS A 80 -4.25 19.51 -10.54
C HIS A 80 -5.35 20.32 -11.26
N HIS A 81 -4.91 21.28 -12.07
CA HIS A 81 -5.76 21.97 -13.07
C HIS A 81 -5.20 21.84 -14.50
N GLN A 82 -4.45 20.77 -14.77
CA GLN A 82 -3.87 20.50 -16.10
C GLN A 82 -4.94 20.09 -17.12
N ASP A 83 -4.80 20.57 -18.36
CA ASP A 83 -5.65 20.18 -19.48
C ASP A 83 -5.44 18.71 -19.87
N GLU A 84 -6.53 18.03 -20.23
CA GLU A 84 -6.53 16.64 -20.67
C GLU A 84 -5.55 16.40 -21.85
N GLU A 85 -5.51 17.31 -22.82
CA GLU A 85 -4.60 17.21 -23.96
C GLU A 85 -3.11 17.19 -23.56
N ILE A 86 -2.75 17.89 -22.49
CA ILE A 86 -1.38 17.92 -21.98
C ILE A 86 -1.05 16.55 -21.36
N LEU A 87 -1.96 15.97 -20.60
CA LEU A 87 -1.79 14.67 -19.96
C LEU A 87 -1.70 13.54 -21.01
N ILE A 88 -2.54 13.58 -22.05
CA ILE A 88 -2.47 12.65 -23.19
C ILE A 88 -1.10 12.74 -23.87
N LYS A 89 -0.56 13.95 -24.08
CA LYS A 89 0.80 14.12 -24.64
C LYS A 89 1.88 13.50 -23.75
N LYS A 90 1.69 13.44 -22.42
CA LYS A 90 2.65 12.78 -21.52
C LYS A 90 2.65 11.25 -21.69
N LEU A 91 1.51 10.65 -22.02
CA LEU A 91 1.41 9.21 -22.31
C LEU A 91 2.26 8.76 -23.51
N GLU A 92 2.57 9.67 -24.45
CA GLU A 92 3.48 9.37 -25.56
C GLU A 92 4.88 8.93 -25.10
N THR A 93 5.28 9.29 -23.87
CA THR A 93 6.52 8.79 -23.26
C THR A 93 6.50 7.26 -23.14
N ILE A 94 5.37 6.64 -22.76
CA ILE A 94 5.27 5.17 -22.69
C ILE A 94 5.43 4.55 -24.09
N LYS A 95 4.78 5.14 -25.11
CA LYS A 95 4.89 4.68 -26.49
C LYS A 95 6.32 4.82 -27.01
N GLU A 96 7.02 5.90 -26.66
CA GLU A 96 8.42 6.13 -26.98
C GLU A 96 9.33 5.07 -26.33
N LEU A 97 9.13 4.78 -25.04
CA LEU A 97 9.89 3.78 -24.29
C LEU A 97 9.74 2.38 -24.89
N ARG A 98 8.51 1.96 -25.21
CA ARG A 98 8.25 0.66 -25.86
C ARG A 98 8.91 0.56 -27.23
N ARG A 99 8.81 1.60 -28.07
CA ARG A 99 9.41 1.63 -29.41
C ARG A 99 10.94 1.52 -29.35
N LYS A 100 11.58 2.23 -28.42
CA LYS A 100 13.03 2.20 -28.24
C LYS A 100 13.51 0.91 -27.56
N ASN A 101 12.68 0.30 -26.73
CA ASN A 101 13.04 -0.87 -25.91
C ASN A 101 11.97 -1.98 -26.05
N PRO A 102 11.91 -2.70 -27.19
CA PRO A 102 10.84 -3.67 -27.45
C PRO A 102 10.73 -4.80 -26.41
N ASN A 103 11.85 -5.18 -25.79
CA ASN A 103 11.93 -6.27 -24.82
C ASN A 103 11.72 -5.82 -23.36
N LEU A 104 11.60 -4.53 -23.09
CA LEU A 104 11.41 -4.00 -21.74
C LEU A 104 10.08 -4.49 -21.18
N LYS A 105 10.07 -5.08 -19.97
CA LYS A 105 8.82 -5.42 -19.28
C LYS A 105 8.26 -4.20 -18.58
N ILE A 106 7.09 -3.71 -19.00
CA ILE A 106 6.48 -2.50 -18.42
C ILE A 106 5.24 -2.89 -17.61
N PHE A 107 5.35 -2.79 -16.29
CA PHE A 107 4.25 -2.97 -15.35
C PHE A 107 3.81 -1.61 -14.83
N ALA A 108 2.59 -1.23 -15.14
CA ALA A 108 2.05 0.08 -14.79
C ALA A 108 0.94 -0.03 -13.75
N PHE A 109 0.74 1.06 -13.02
CA PHE A 109 -0.44 1.23 -12.20
C PHE A 109 -0.91 2.68 -12.17
N GLN A 110 -2.21 2.88 -11.96
CA GLN A 110 -2.82 4.20 -11.84
C GLN A 110 -3.99 4.18 -10.86
N CYS A 111 -3.97 5.05 -9.87
CA CYS A 111 -5.04 5.11 -8.88
C CYS A 111 -6.34 5.69 -9.47
N ILE A 112 -7.47 5.11 -9.06
CA ILE A 112 -8.75 5.84 -9.10
C ILE A 112 -8.68 6.94 -8.06
N MET A 113 -9.02 8.18 -8.44
CA MET A 113 -9.02 9.30 -7.51
C MET A 113 -9.92 9.01 -6.30
N ARG A 114 -9.35 9.07 -5.09
CA ARG A 114 -10.09 8.79 -3.84
C ARG A 114 -11.15 9.85 -3.52
N CYS A 115 -11.96 9.57 -2.51
CA CYS A 115 -12.91 10.52 -1.93
C CYS A 115 -13.04 10.21 -0.43
N PRO A 116 -12.16 10.78 0.42
CA PRO A 116 -12.07 10.41 1.84
C PRO A 116 -13.35 10.77 2.60
N SER A 117 -13.69 9.97 3.62
CA SER A 117 -14.89 10.13 4.46
C SER A 117 -14.77 11.21 5.55
N TYR A 118 -13.74 12.03 5.48
CA TYR A 118 -13.39 13.06 6.46
C TYR A 118 -13.02 14.38 5.77
N SER A 119 -13.07 15.47 6.52
CA SER A 119 -12.63 16.79 6.08
C SER A 119 -11.18 17.05 6.50
N SER A 120 -10.29 17.26 5.54
CA SER A 120 -8.89 17.63 5.75
C SER A 120 -8.31 18.15 4.43
N SER A 121 -7.64 19.29 4.49
CA SER A 121 -6.90 19.86 3.36
C SER A 121 -5.45 19.38 3.26
N ASP A 122 -5.01 18.43 4.10
CA ASP A 122 -3.58 18.03 4.15
C ASP A 122 -3.09 17.46 2.81
N GLU A 123 -3.89 16.59 2.18
CA GLU A 123 -3.62 15.93 0.91
C GLU A 123 -4.62 16.30 -0.20
N GLU A 124 -5.69 17.01 0.15
CA GLU A 124 -6.78 17.39 -0.75
C GLU A 124 -6.75 18.91 -1.01
N PRO A 125 -7.56 19.46 -1.95
CA PRO A 125 -7.69 20.91 -2.12
C PRO A 125 -8.15 21.61 -0.85
N ASP A 126 -7.86 22.91 -0.73
CA ASP A 126 -8.07 23.65 0.53
C ASP A 126 -9.52 23.60 1.04
N TYR A 127 -10.52 23.59 0.14
CA TYR A 127 -11.93 23.51 0.52
C TYR A 127 -12.33 22.18 1.17
N TYR A 128 -11.51 21.13 1.09
CA TYR A 128 -11.75 19.87 1.79
C TYR A 128 -11.67 20.01 3.31
N GLU A 129 -10.99 21.03 3.83
CA GLU A 129 -10.97 21.33 5.26
C GLU A 129 -12.39 21.51 5.83
N GLU A 130 -13.29 22.07 5.03
CA GLU A 130 -14.66 22.38 5.44
C GLU A 130 -15.70 21.44 4.80
N TYR A 131 -15.48 21.03 3.54
CA TYR A 131 -16.51 20.36 2.71
C TYR A 131 -16.17 18.91 2.32
N GLY A 132 -14.99 18.38 2.70
CA GLY A 132 -14.54 17.05 2.27
C GLY A 132 -15.54 15.94 2.62
N LYS A 133 -16.02 15.93 3.88
CA LYS A 133 -17.03 14.96 4.33
C LYS A 133 -18.34 15.09 3.54
N GLN A 134 -18.81 16.31 3.29
CA GLN A 134 -20.07 16.55 2.59
C GLN A 134 -19.99 16.08 1.13
N ILE A 135 -18.85 16.27 0.48
CA ILE A 135 -18.59 15.75 -0.87
C ILE A 135 -18.63 14.22 -0.88
N HIS A 136 -18.01 13.57 0.12
CA HIS A 136 -18.09 12.12 0.27
C HIS A 136 -19.53 11.64 0.44
N ASP A 137 -20.27 12.22 1.39
CA ASP A 137 -21.66 11.88 1.67
C ASP A 137 -22.56 12.08 0.44
N LEU A 138 -22.31 13.13 -0.35
CA LEU A 138 -23.01 13.39 -1.61
C LEU A 138 -22.75 12.27 -2.62
N GLY A 139 -21.49 11.86 -2.76
CA GLY A 139 -21.10 10.76 -3.64
C GLY A 139 -21.77 9.45 -3.26
N GLU A 140 -21.79 9.13 -1.97
CA GLU A 140 -22.47 7.95 -1.43
C GLU A 140 -23.97 7.99 -1.75
N ALA A 141 -24.64 9.12 -1.45
CA ALA A 141 -26.06 9.31 -1.70
C ALA A 141 -26.42 9.17 -3.18
N VAL A 142 -25.63 9.77 -4.08
CA VAL A 142 -25.79 9.65 -5.53
C VAL A 142 -25.64 8.20 -5.98
N ASN A 143 -24.56 7.52 -5.55
CA ASN A 143 -24.31 6.16 -5.98
C ASN A 143 -25.38 5.19 -5.47
N MET A 144 -25.78 5.28 -4.19
CA MET A 144 -26.88 4.49 -3.62
C MET A 144 -28.21 4.71 -4.35
N HIS A 145 -28.48 5.92 -4.82
CA HIS A 145 -29.67 6.20 -5.62
C HIS A 145 -29.60 5.54 -7.01
N GLN A 146 -28.45 5.63 -7.69
CA GLN A 146 -28.24 5.00 -9.01
C GLN A 146 -28.41 3.47 -8.98
N VAL A 147 -28.04 2.82 -7.87
CA VAL A 147 -28.22 1.38 -7.68
C VAL A 147 -29.57 0.99 -7.06
N GLY A 148 -30.47 1.95 -6.84
CA GLY A 148 -31.84 1.72 -6.37
C GLY A 148 -31.98 1.40 -4.87
N ILE A 149 -30.94 1.67 -4.07
CA ILE A 149 -30.97 1.44 -2.60
C ILE A 149 -31.65 2.61 -1.88
N SER A 150 -31.50 3.84 -2.37
CA SER A 150 -32.08 5.03 -1.75
C SER A 150 -33.00 5.82 -2.70
N GLN A 151 -33.96 6.55 -2.13
CA GLN A 151 -34.92 7.39 -2.87
C GLN A 151 -34.35 8.79 -3.22
N GLY A 152 -33.03 9.01 -3.09
CA GLY A 152 -32.36 10.25 -3.52
C GLY A 152 -32.68 11.53 -2.73
N GLN A 153 -33.47 11.45 -1.65
CA GLN A 153 -33.89 12.63 -0.86
C GLN A 153 -32.71 13.47 -0.34
N ARG A 154 -31.66 12.79 0.15
CA ARG A 154 -30.44 13.43 0.70
C ARG A 154 -29.59 14.14 -0.34
N ILE A 155 -29.72 13.82 -1.63
CA ILE A 155 -28.87 14.41 -2.69
C ILE A 155 -29.11 15.92 -2.77
N SER A 156 -30.37 16.32 -2.87
CA SER A 156 -30.73 17.75 -3.02
C SER A 156 -30.38 18.61 -1.80
N GLU A 157 -30.30 17.99 -0.62
CA GLU A 157 -29.91 18.64 0.64
C GLU A 157 -28.40 18.85 0.64
N LEU A 158 -27.62 17.77 0.46
CA LEU A 158 -26.16 17.81 0.45
C LEU A 158 -25.59 18.69 -0.68
N THR A 159 -26.21 18.70 -1.86
CA THR A 159 -25.79 19.59 -2.96
C THR A 159 -25.93 21.08 -2.59
N LYS A 160 -26.86 21.46 -1.72
CA LYS A 160 -27.01 22.87 -1.29
C LYS A 160 -26.03 23.26 -0.18
N GLU A 161 -25.47 22.29 0.52
CA GLU A 161 -24.51 22.52 1.60
C GLU A 161 -23.11 22.83 1.07
N ILE A 162 -22.80 22.43 -0.16
CA ILE A 162 -21.48 22.58 -0.78
C ILE A 162 -21.55 23.68 -1.85
N PRO A 163 -20.65 24.67 -1.84
CA PRO A 163 -20.53 25.64 -2.92
C PRO A 163 -20.37 24.96 -4.29
N GLU A 164 -21.12 25.46 -5.29
CA GLU A 164 -21.17 24.89 -6.64
C GLU A 164 -19.78 24.77 -7.27
N GLU A 165 -18.94 25.80 -7.10
CA GLU A 165 -17.56 25.83 -7.60
C GLU A 165 -16.69 24.67 -7.06
N TYR A 166 -16.92 24.21 -5.82
CA TYR A 166 -16.16 23.09 -5.24
C TYR A 166 -16.63 21.74 -5.74
N ILE A 167 -17.93 21.60 -6.06
CA ILE A 167 -18.47 20.42 -6.73
C ILE A 167 -17.93 20.35 -8.16
N GLU A 168 -18.01 21.46 -8.91
CA GLU A 168 -17.52 21.53 -10.29
C GLU A 168 -16.02 21.22 -10.39
N ASP A 169 -15.20 21.81 -9.52
CA ASP A 169 -13.78 21.53 -9.45
C ASP A 169 -13.48 20.06 -9.11
N PHE A 170 -14.17 19.49 -8.11
CA PHE A 170 -14.00 18.08 -7.77
C PHE A 170 -14.38 17.13 -8.91
N ILE A 171 -15.55 17.34 -9.52
CA ILE A 171 -16.07 16.47 -10.57
C ILE A 171 -15.23 16.59 -11.84
N SER A 172 -14.78 17.79 -12.20
CA SER A 172 -13.95 18.00 -13.39
C SER A 172 -12.58 17.31 -13.27
N ARG A 173 -11.87 17.44 -12.14
CA ARG A 173 -10.62 16.71 -11.88
C ARG A 173 -10.84 15.20 -11.89
N ARG A 174 -11.94 14.74 -11.30
CA ARG A 174 -12.33 13.33 -11.28
C ARG A 174 -12.57 12.77 -12.68
N GLU A 175 -13.24 13.52 -13.54
CA GLU A 175 -13.47 13.15 -14.93
C GLU A 175 -12.14 12.95 -15.65
N ILE A 176 -11.20 13.90 -15.50
CA ILE A 176 -9.87 13.81 -16.12
C ILE A 176 -9.11 12.57 -15.61
N ASN A 177 -9.12 12.29 -14.30
CA ASN A 177 -8.51 11.07 -13.76
C ASN A 177 -9.13 9.81 -14.36
N ARG A 178 -10.47 9.75 -14.48
CA ARG A 178 -11.15 8.61 -15.11
C ARG A 178 -10.77 8.47 -16.57
N GLN A 179 -10.72 9.56 -17.35
CA GLN A 179 -10.28 9.52 -18.74
C GLN A 179 -8.84 9.04 -18.87
N MET A 180 -7.94 9.46 -17.97
CA MET A 180 -6.56 8.94 -17.97
C MET A 180 -6.51 7.44 -17.68
N ASN A 181 -7.33 6.94 -16.75
CA ASN A 181 -7.46 5.49 -16.53
C ASN A 181 -7.90 4.75 -17.81
N MET A 182 -8.86 5.30 -18.58
CA MET A 182 -9.27 4.73 -19.87
C MET A 182 -8.12 4.73 -20.89
N ASN A 183 -7.40 5.85 -21.01
CA ASN A 183 -6.27 5.96 -21.93
C ASN A 183 -5.14 4.99 -21.59
N VAL A 184 -4.89 4.73 -20.30
CA VAL A 184 -3.89 3.75 -19.85
C VAL A 184 -4.33 2.31 -20.13
N ILE A 185 -5.64 2.01 -20.05
CA ILE A 185 -6.19 0.73 -20.51
C ILE A 185 -5.95 0.55 -22.01
N ASP A 186 -6.18 1.61 -22.81
CA ASP A 186 -5.93 1.57 -24.25
C ASP A 186 -4.43 1.31 -24.54
N LEU A 187 -3.49 1.90 -23.77
CA LEU A 187 -2.06 1.56 -23.89
C LEU A 187 -1.77 0.07 -23.65
N LEU A 188 -2.46 -0.58 -22.71
CA LEU A 188 -2.32 -2.02 -22.48
C LEU A 188 -2.90 -2.84 -23.65
N GLN A 189 -4.06 -2.44 -24.15
CA GLN A 189 -4.71 -3.07 -25.30
C GLN A 189 -3.81 -3.01 -26.54
N GLU A 190 -3.20 -1.86 -26.80
CA GLU A 190 -2.30 -1.59 -27.92
C GLU A 190 -0.92 -2.27 -27.76
N GLY A 191 -0.65 -2.92 -26.62
CA GLY A 191 0.60 -3.66 -26.38
C GLY A 191 1.78 -2.79 -25.92
N TYR A 192 1.53 -1.57 -25.47
CA TYR A 192 2.56 -0.72 -24.89
C TYR A 192 2.92 -1.13 -23.46
N LEU A 193 1.97 -1.74 -22.73
CA LEU A 193 2.16 -2.25 -21.37
C LEU A 193 2.11 -3.79 -21.34
N ASP A 194 2.84 -4.41 -20.42
CA ASP A 194 2.77 -5.86 -20.17
C ASP A 194 1.74 -6.20 -19.09
N SER A 195 1.53 -5.31 -18.12
CA SER A 195 0.58 -5.48 -17.01
C SER A 195 0.06 -4.13 -16.52
N LEU A 196 -1.20 -4.10 -16.07
CA LEU A 196 -1.84 -2.93 -15.50
C LEU A 196 -2.60 -3.29 -14.21
N ILE A 197 -2.41 -2.46 -13.19
CA ILE A 197 -3.20 -2.47 -11.96
C ILE A 197 -3.87 -1.10 -11.81
N ILE A 198 -5.15 -1.08 -11.51
CA ILE A 198 -5.90 0.15 -11.19
C ILE A 198 -6.32 0.02 -9.72
N PRO A 199 -5.46 0.43 -8.78
CA PRO A 199 -5.75 0.35 -7.35
C PRO A 199 -6.75 1.43 -6.91
N GLN A 200 -7.35 1.24 -5.73
CA GLN A 200 -8.31 2.17 -5.13
C GLN A 200 -7.83 2.60 -3.74
N ASP A 201 -7.34 3.83 -3.65
CA ASP A 201 -6.97 4.46 -2.40
C ASP A 201 -8.21 4.94 -1.64
N ASP A 202 -8.24 4.75 -0.31
CA ASP A 202 -9.37 5.02 0.60
C ASP A 202 -10.74 4.75 -0.04
N SER A 203 -11.05 3.48 -0.21
CA SER A 203 -12.25 3.04 -0.93
C SER A 203 -13.42 2.71 -0.01
N THR A 204 -14.64 2.82 -0.55
CA THR A 204 -15.89 2.48 0.12
C THR A 204 -16.78 1.68 -0.82
N THR A 205 -17.74 0.93 -0.27
CA THR A 205 -18.69 0.14 -1.07
C THR A 205 -19.53 0.99 -2.02
N TYR A 206 -19.89 2.21 -1.60
CA TYR A 206 -20.62 3.18 -2.40
C TYR A 206 -19.88 4.52 -2.39
N GLY A 207 -20.02 5.28 -3.48
CA GLY A 207 -19.46 6.63 -3.58
C GLY A 207 -18.89 6.92 -4.95
N TYR A 208 -18.24 8.08 -5.06
CA TYR A 208 -17.57 8.52 -6.29
C TYR A 208 -16.51 7.51 -6.80
N PRO A 209 -15.62 6.95 -5.96
CA PRO A 209 -14.68 5.90 -6.39
C PRO A 209 -15.36 4.63 -6.91
N ALA A 210 -16.45 4.20 -6.29
CA ALA A 210 -17.21 3.03 -6.73
C ALA A 210 -17.89 3.26 -8.10
N MET A 211 -18.40 4.47 -8.34
CA MET A 211 -18.96 4.86 -9.64
C MET A 211 -17.92 4.81 -10.76
N ASP A 212 -16.73 5.38 -10.56
CA ASP A 212 -15.68 5.34 -11.59
C ASP A 212 -15.18 3.92 -11.81
N GLN A 213 -15.04 3.14 -10.73
CA GLN A 213 -14.66 1.74 -10.82
C GLN A 213 -15.61 0.97 -11.74
N LYS A 214 -16.92 1.21 -11.63
CA LYS A 214 -17.91 0.57 -12.49
C LYS A 214 -17.65 0.89 -13.97
N VAL A 215 -17.48 2.17 -14.30
CA VAL A 215 -17.22 2.61 -15.69
C VAL A 215 -15.91 2.00 -16.22
N ILE A 216 -14.86 1.97 -15.41
CA ILE A 216 -13.57 1.38 -15.77
C ILE A 216 -13.70 -0.14 -15.99
N ARG A 217 -14.45 -0.85 -15.14
CA ARG A 217 -14.72 -2.29 -15.31
C ARG A 217 -15.51 -2.58 -16.58
N GLU A 218 -16.48 -1.74 -16.93
CA GLU A 218 -17.24 -1.85 -18.18
C GLU A 218 -16.31 -1.74 -19.40
N LYS A 219 -15.42 -0.74 -19.45
CA LYS A 219 -14.41 -0.60 -20.51
C LYS A 219 -13.48 -1.82 -20.61
N ILE A 220 -13.01 -2.35 -19.48
CA ILE A 220 -12.15 -3.55 -19.45
C ILE A 220 -12.89 -4.77 -20.03
N GLN A 221 -14.17 -4.91 -19.69
CA GLN A 221 -15.01 -5.98 -20.20
C GLN A 221 -15.25 -5.84 -21.70
N GLU A 222 -15.56 -4.64 -22.19
CA GLU A 222 -15.76 -4.35 -23.62
C GLU A 222 -14.51 -4.66 -24.45
N LEU A 223 -13.32 -4.38 -23.91
CA LEU A 223 -12.05 -4.68 -24.58
C LEU A 223 -11.56 -6.12 -24.38
N GLY A 224 -12.26 -6.94 -23.57
CA GLY A 224 -11.87 -8.32 -23.28
C GLY A 224 -10.56 -8.42 -22.48
N LEU A 225 -10.30 -7.48 -21.57
CA LEU A 225 -9.05 -7.38 -20.81
C LEU A 225 -9.17 -7.81 -19.33
N ILE A 226 -10.23 -8.55 -18.98
CA ILE A 226 -10.51 -8.97 -17.58
C ILE A 226 -9.37 -9.79 -16.97
N ASP A 227 -8.65 -10.56 -17.77
CA ASP A 227 -7.50 -11.38 -17.36
C ASP A 227 -6.17 -10.62 -17.33
N ARG A 228 -6.16 -9.34 -17.77
CA ARG A 228 -4.94 -8.52 -17.91
C ARG A 228 -4.92 -7.26 -17.06
N VAL A 229 -6.07 -6.75 -16.63
CA VAL A 229 -6.20 -5.58 -15.75
C VAL A 229 -6.75 -6.00 -14.40
N LEU A 230 -6.02 -5.71 -13.33
CA LEU A 230 -6.50 -5.93 -11.96
C LEU A 230 -7.05 -4.62 -11.38
N ILE A 231 -8.20 -4.71 -10.73
CA ILE A 231 -8.80 -3.59 -10.00
C ILE A 231 -9.17 -4.08 -8.60
N TYR A 232 -8.55 -3.48 -7.60
CA TYR A 232 -8.71 -3.85 -6.20
C TYR A 232 -8.41 -2.67 -5.26
N PRO A 233 -8.85 -2.72 -3.99
CA PRO A 233 -8.46 -1.74 -2.99
C PRO A 233 -6.99 -1.84 -2.57
N GLY A 234 -6.32 -0.70 -2.41
CA GLY A 234 -4.89 -0.59 -2.14
C GLY A 234 -4.29 0.65 -2.80
N ALA A 235 -3.03 0.93 -2.52
CA ALA A 235 -2.26 1.97 -3.21
C ALA A 235 -0.76 1.77 -2.98
N ASP A 236 -0.33 1.84 -1.71
CA ASP A 236 1.09 1.98 -1.38
C ASP A 236 1.88 0.67 -1.52
N GLU A 237 1.21 -0.48 -1.50
CA GLU A 237 1.82 -1.80 -1.67
C GLU A 237 1.96 -2.22 -3.13
N VAL A 238 1.38 -1.46 -4.07
CA VAL A 238 1.29 -1.86 -5.47
C VAL A 238 2.70 -2.02 -6.07
N GLU A 239 3.66 -1.16 -5.73
CA GLU A 239 5.03 -1.34 -6.20
C GLU A 239 5.66 -2.63 -5.66
N LEU A 240 5.47 -2.96 -4.38
CA LEU A 240 6.00 -4.19 -3.79
C LEU A 240 5.42 -5.45 -4.43
N THR A 241 4.10 -5.46 -4.69
CA THR A 241 3.46 -6.59 -5.38
C THR A 241 3.89 -6.69 -6.84
N LEU A 242 4.07 -5.57 -7.55
CA LEU A 242 4.62 -5.56 -8.91
C LEU A 242 6.09 -5.99 -8.96
N PHE A 243 6.89 -5.69 -7.95
CA PHE A 243 8.25 -6.23 -7.82
C PHE A 243 8.24 -7.73 -7.58
N ALA A 244 7.35 -8.24 -6.73
CA ALA A 244 7.15 -9.68 -6.56
C ALA A 244 6.78 -10.36 -7.88
N ARG A 245 5.88 -9.75 -8.67
CA ARG A 245 5.53 -10.22 -10.02
C ARG A 245 6.71 -10.17 -10.98
N MET A 246 7.51 -9.10 -10.96
CA MET A 246 8.70 -8.97 -11.80
C MET A 246 9.72 -10.06 -11.45
N LEU A 247 9.91 -10.35 -10.17
CA LEU A 247 10.77 -11.42 -9.70
C LEU A 247 10.26 -12.80 -10.15
N ASN A 248 8.98 -13.09 -9.98
CA ASN A 248 8.34 -14.30 -10.49
C ASN A 248 8.50 -14.45 -12.02
N THR A 249 8.41 -13.33 -12.76
CA THR A 249 8.63 -13.25 -14.21
C THR A 249 10.09 -13.57 -14.56
N ILE A 250 11.06 -12.98 -13.85
CA ILE A 250 12.50 -13.25 -14.03
C ILE A 250 12.81 -14.73 -13.79
N LYS A 251 12.19 -15.34 -12.78
CA LYS A 251 12.38 -16.75 -12.41
C LYS A 251 11.56 -17.73 -13.27
N GLY A 252 10.63 -17.24 -14.09
CA GLY A 252 9.72 -18.05 -14.89
C GLY A 252 8.82 -18.96 -14.04
N LYS A 253 8.37 -18.48 -12.89
CA LYS A 253 7.62 -19.25 -11.89
C LYS A 253 6.30 -18.57 -11.51
N CYS A 254 5.37 -19.36 -10.98
CA CYS A 254 4.11 -18.90 -10.40
C CYS A 254 3.92 -19.62 -9.06
N PRO A 255 4.45 -19.07 -7.95
CA PRO A 255 4.39 -19.72 -6.63
C PRO A 255 2.97 -19.94 -6.15
N LYS A 256 2.73 -21.07 -5.45
CA LYS A 256 1.43 -21.39 -4.84
C LYS A 256 1.33 -20.84 -3.42
N VAL A 257 0.29 -20.06 -3.15
CA VAL A 257 0.03 -19.44 -1.85
C VAL A 257 -1.18 -20.08 -1.18
N TYR A 258 -0.98 -20.64 0.02
CA TYR A 258 -2.08 -21.06 0.89
C TYR A 258 -2.32 -20.00 1.97
N VAL A 259 -3.58 -19.59 2.14
CA VAL A 259 -3.96 -18.58 3.12
C VAL A 259 -4.52 -19.27 4.36
N LYS A 260 -3.85 -19.09 5.50
CA LYS A 260 -4.32 -19.53 6.82
C LYS A 260 -4.93 -18.34 7.54
N TYR A 261 -6.24 -18.32 7.70
CA TYR A 261 -6.91 -17.31 8.51
C TYR A 261 -6.88 -17.69 9.99
N ALA A 262 -6.63 -16.72 10.87
CA ALA A 262 -6.81 -16.87 12.32
C ALA A 262 -8.30 -16.98 12.71
N CYS A 263 -9.17 -16.43 11.87
CA CYS A 263 -10.63 -16.53 11.98
C CYS A 263 -11.25 -16.69 10.60
N GLU A 264 -11.95 -17.79 10.34
CA GLU A 264 -12.59 -18.02 9.02
C GLU A 264 -13.70 -17.00 8.69
N LYS A 265 -14.39 -16.44 9.70
CA LYS A 265 -15.41 -15.40 9.48
C LYS A 265 -14.81 -14.11 8.89
N SER A 266 -13.54 -13.82 9.19
CA SER A 266 -12.85 -12.62 8.71
C SER A 266 -12.82 -12.50 7.19
N LYS A 267 -12.94 -13.62 6.45
CA LYS A 267 -13.01 -13.61 4.98
C LYS A 267 -14.06 -12.67 4.40
N GLN A 268 -15.17 -12.50 5.11
CA GLN A 268 -16.35 -11.77 4.63
C GLN A 268 -16.45 -10.35 5.19
N ILE A 269 -15.57 -9.95 6.11
CA ILE A 269 -15.58 -8.57 6.59
C ILE A 269 -15.07 -7.66 5.48
N VAL A 270 -15.60 -6.44 5.45
CA VAL A 270 -15.04 -5.34 4.68
C VAL A 270 -14.17 -4.54 5.65
N PRO A 271 -12.83 -4.57 5.52
CA PRO A 271 -11.95 -3.80 6.41
C PRO A 271 -12.18 -2.29 6.31
N LEU A 272 -11.70 -1.53 7.31
CA LEU A 272 -11.70 -0.06 7.22
C LEU A 272 -10.91 0.40 5.99
N TYR A 273 -11.39 1.44 5.33
CA TYR A 273 -10.80 2.04 4.11
C TYR A 273 -10.84 1.14 2.86
N GLU A 274 -11.54 0.02 2.91
CA GLU A 274 -11.68 -0.91 1.79
C GLU A 274 -13.13 -0.99 1.30
N GLY A 275 -13.32 -1.19 -0.01
CA GLY A 275 -14.63 -1.44 -0.61
C GLY A 275 -15.00 -2.92 -0.76
N PHE A 276 -14.08 -3.84 -0.45
CA PHE A 276 -14.14 -5.26 -0.84
C PHE A 276 -14.06 -6.19 0.39
N PRO A 277 -14.69 -7.37 0.36
CA PRO A 277 -14.45 -8.40 1.35
C PRO A 277 -12.98 -8.81 1.39
N LEU A 278 -12.44 -9.03 2.58
CA LEU A 278 -11.03 -9.34 2.82
C LEU A 278 -10.50 -10.47 1.92
N ASP A 279 -11.24 -11.57 1.76
CA ASP A 279 -10.79 -12.72 0.95
C ASP A 279 -10.68 -12.37 -0.54
N SER A 280 -11.49 -11.43 -1.03
CA SER A 280 -11.38 -10.91 -2.40
C SER A 280 -10.10 -10.10 -2.57
N THR A 281 -9.80 -9.21 -1.61
CA THR A 281 -8.56 -8.42 -1.60
C THR A 281 -7.34 -9.35 -1.58
N VAL A 282 -7.34 -10.39 -0.74
CA VAL A 282 -6.26 -11.39 -0.69
C VAL A 282 -6.06 -12.09 -2.03
N ALA A 283 -7.14 -12.55 -2.68
CA ALA A 283 -7.05 -13.21 -3.99
C ALA A 283 -6.46 -12.28 -5.06
N TYR A 284 -6.87 -11.00 -5.09
CA TYR A 284 -6.32 -10.00 -5.99
C TYR A 284 -4.83 -9.75 -5.74
N HIS A 285 -4.38 -9.68 -4.50
CA HIS A 285 -2.97 -9.43 -4.17
C HIS A 285 -2.07 -10.63 -4.47
N ILE A 286 -2.56 -11.87 -4.26
CA ILE A 286 -1.85 -13.08 -4.69
C ILE A 286 -1.65 -13.05 -6.22
N LEU A 287 -2.70 -12.74 -6.97
CA LEU A 287 -2.62 -12.62 -8.43
C LEU A 287 -1.75 -11.43 -8.85
N SER A 288 -1.82 -10.32 -8.12
CA SER A 288 -1.01 -9.11 -8.31
C SER A 288 0.48 -9.40 -8.22
N ALA A 289 0.88 -10.19 -7.23
CA ALA A 289 2.26 -10.65 -7.05
C ALA A 289 2.73 -11.68 -8.10
N GLY A 290 1.88 -12.12 -9.03
CA GLY A 290 2.21 -13.18 -9.99
C GLY A 290 2.24 -14.57 -9.37
N CYS A 291 1.51 -14.77 -8.28
CA CYS A 291 1.34 -16.04 -7.59
C CYS A 291 -0.03 -16.68 -7.91
N GLN A 292 -0.22 -17.93 -7.51
CA GLN A 292 -1.47 -18.66 -7.62
C GLN A 292 -1.98 -19.08 -6.24
N GLN A 293 -3.25 -18.87 -5.95
CA GLN A 293 -3.84 -19.37 -4.70
C GLN A 293 -4.04 -20.90 -4.74
N THR A 294 -3.75 -21.57 -3.64
CA THR A 294 -4.04 -22.99 -3.42
C THR A 294 -4.79 -23.20 -2.10
N PHE A 295 -5.60 -24.25 -2.03
CA PHE A 295 -6.38 -24.63 -0.85
C PHE A 295 -5.78 -25.83 -0.09
N SER A 296 -4.61 -26.30 -0.51
CA SER A 296 -3.81 -27.32 0.21
C SER A 296 -2.49 -26.69 0.65
N PHE A 297 -2.25 -26.69 1.97
CA PHE A 297 -0.98 -26.18 2.52
C PHE A 297 0.20 -27.08 2.14
N GLU A 298 -0.04 -28.36 1.86
CA GLU A 298 1.00 -29.30 1.43
C GLU A 298 1.57 -28.90 0.07
N GLN A 299 0.69 -28.49 -0.85
CA GLN A 299 1.06 -28.04 -2.20
C GLN A 299 1.56 -26.60 -2.26
N ALA A 300 1.49 -25.85 -1.16
CA ALA A 300 1.85 -24.45 -1.14
C ALA A 300 3.37 -24.26 -1.08
N ASP A 301 3.88 -23.32 -1.86
CA ASP A 301 5.24 -22.80 -1.76
C ASP A 301 5.33 -21.77 -0.63
N ILE A 302 4.26 -20.99 -0.46
CA ILE A 302 4.12 -19.91 0.53
C ILE A 302 2.86 -20.15 1.37
N ILE A 303 3.01 -19.98 2.69
CA ILE A 303 1.90 -19.84 3.63
C ILE A 303 1.76 -18.35 3.97
N LEU A 304 0.61 -17.77 3.64
CA LEU A 304 0.21 -16.46 4.13
C LEU A 304 -0.66 -16.64 5.37
N ALA A 305 -0.12 -16.35 6.54
CA ALA A 305 -0.82 -16.44 7.81
C ALA A 305 -1.49 -15.09 8.11
N LEU A 306 -2.81 -15.02 7.98
CA LEU A 306 -3.58 -13.78 8.06
C LEU A 306 -4.36 -13.71 9.38
N SER A 307 -4.12 -12.65 10.16
CA SER A 307 -4.89 -12.32 11.36
C SER A 307 -5.83 -11.15 11.08
N ALA A 308 -7.12 -11.30 11.36
CA ALA A 308 -8.15 -10.27 11.19
C ALA A 308 -9.29 -10.52 12.19
N PRO A 309 -10.08 -9.48 12.57
CA PRO A 309 -11.23 -9.67 13.44
C PRO A 309 -12.34 -10.44 12.71
N SER A 310 -13.29 -11.00 13.45
CA SER A 310 -14.44 -11.68 12.85
C SER A 310 -15.57 -10.75 12.40
N GLU A 311 -15.50 -9.48 12.79
CA GLU A 311 -16.51 -8.44 12.52
C GLU A 311 -15.80 -7.11 12.19
N ASN A 312 -16.33 -5.98 12.66
CA ASN A 312 -15.80 -4.65 12.35
C ASN A 312 -14.34 -4.51 12.77
N MET A 313 -13.52 -4.02 11.85
CA MET A 313 -12.15 -3.62 12.11
C MET A 313 -12.10 -2.28 12.85
N GLU A 314 -11.14 -2.16 13.77
CA GLU A 314 -10.87 -0.99 14.59
C GLU A 314 -9.50 -0.38 14.26
N GLU A 315 -9.31 0.88 14.64
CA GLU A 315 -8.01 1.56 14.57
C GLU A 315 -7.04 1.03 15.63
N ALA A 316 -5.78 0.85 15.25
CA ALA A 316 -4.73 0.37 16.14
C ALA A 316 -4.47 1.31 17.33
N GLU A 317 -4.83 2.59 17.22
CA GLU A 317 -4.73 3.58 18.30
C GLU A 317 -5.56 3.19 19.53
N TYR A 318 -6.68 2.47 19.35
CA TYR A 318 -7.63 2.14 20.42
C TYR A 318 -7.41 0.76 21.05
N GLN A 319 -6.32 0.07 20.69
CA GLN A 319 -6.05 -1.26 21.19
C GLN A 319 -5.67 -1.28 22.69
N PRO A 320 -5.93 -2.38 23.42
CA PRO A 320 -6.60 -3.60 22.95
C PRO A 320 -8.12 -3.43 22.82
N SER A 321 -8.69 -3.99 21.76
CA SER A 321 -10.15 -4.05 21.58
C SER A 321 -10.81 -4.81 22.73
N ILE A 322 -11.95 -4.30 23.20
CA ILE A 322 -12.82 -4.96 24.18
C ILE A 322 -13.83 -5.92 23.51
N HIS A 323 -13.89 -5.93 22.18
CA HIS A 323 -14.88 -6.69 21.42
C HIS A 323 -14.48 -8.17 21.30
N THR A 324 -15.49 -9.05 21.34
CA THR A 324 -15.28 -10.50 21.26
C THR A 324 -14.76 -10.95 19.89
N SER A 325 -14.97 -10.13 18.85
CA SER A 325 -14.46 -10.36 17.49
C SER A 325 -12.92 -10.39 17.42
N TYR A 326 -12.24 -9.75 18.37
CA TYR A 326 -10.78 -9.73 18.50
C TYR A 326 -10.23 -10.79 19.46
N SER A 327 -11.05 -11.34 20.35
CA SER A 327 -10.59 -12.22 21.43
C SER A 327 -11.10 -13.66 21.31
N ILE A 328 -12.40 -13.87 21.10
CA ILE A 328 -13.02 -15.20 21.12
C ILE A 328 -12.97 -15.87 19.75
N ASP A 329 -13.29 -15.13 18.69
CA ASP A 329 -13.45 -15.70 17.34
C ASP A 329 -12.10 -15.92 16.61
N ARG A 330 -11.02 -15.28 17.07
CA ARG A 330 -9.65 -15.50 16.57
C ARG A 330 -9.00 -16.62 17.34
N ASN A 331 -8.85 -17.79 16.72
CA ASN A 331 -8.19 -18.93 17.37
C ASN A 331 -6.66 -18.80 17.26
N LEU A 332 -6.08 -17.83 17.98
CA LEU A 332 -4.65 -17.54 17.95
C LEU A 332 -3.79 -18.73 18.43
N ALA A 333 -4.32 -19.60 19.29
CA ALA A 333 -3.61 -20.78 19.75
C ALA A 333 -3.40 -21.80 18.62
N GLU A 334 -4.45 -22.11 17.86
CA GLU A 334 -4.33 -23.00 16.69
C GLU A 334 -3.54 -22.35 15.56
N PHE A 335 -3.76 -21.06 15.31
CA PHE A 335 -3.03 -20.26 14.34
C PHE A 335 -1.51 -20.30 14.58
N LEU A 336 -1.07 -20.04 15.82
CA LEU A 336 0.34 -20.10 16.21
C LEU A 336 0.90 -21.53 16.08
N ARG A 337 0.13 -22.55 16.49
CA ARG A 337 0.55 -23.95 16.35
C ARG A 337 0.77 -24.30 14.88
N PHE A 338 -0.15 -23.89 14.00
CA PHE A 338 -0.02 -24.08 12.56
C PHE A 338 1.24 -23.41 12.02
N ILE A 339 1.49 -22.14 12.34
CA ILE A 339 2.71 -21.42 11.94
C ILE A 339 3.96 -22.20 12.36
N LYS A 340 4.07 -22.61 13.63
CA LYS A 340 5.22 -23.37 14.13
C LYS A 340 5.44 -24.68 13.38
N MET A 341 4.37 -25.41 13.08
CA MET A 341 4.46 -26.67 12.33
C MET A 341 4.94 -26.43 10.90
N ARG A 342 4.42 -25.41 10.22
CA ARG A 342 4.84 -25.07 8.85
C ARG A 342 6.27 -24.57 8.78
N LEU A 343 6.72 -23.78 9.75
CA LEU A 343 8.12 -23.39 9.88
C LEU A 343 9.04 -24.59 10.12
N ALA A 344 8.64 -25.54 10.97
CA ALA A 344 9.41 -26.76 11.23
C ALA A 344 9.53 -27.67 9.99
N GLU A 345 8.58 -27.58 9.06
CA GLU A 345 8.60 -28.26 7.77
C GLU A 345 9.40 -27.50 6.70
N GLY A 346 9.98 -26.34 7.04
CA GLY A 346 10.75 -25.51 6.11
C GLY A 346 9.89 -24.74 5.10
N LYS A 347 8.59 -24.60 5.33
CA LYS A 347 7.72 -23.76 4.49
C LYS A 347 8.06 -22.29 4.69
N VAL A 348 7.91 -21.50 3.62
CA VAL A 348 7.92 -20.03 3.70
C VAL A 348 6.63 -19.60 4.38
N VAL A 349 6.73 -18.88 5.50
CA VAL A 349 5.57 -18.41 6.26
C VAL A 349 5.68 -16.91 6.47
N SER A 350 4.81 -16.14 5.85
CA SER A 350 4.70 -14.69 6.05
C SER A 350 3.40 -14.35 6.75
N ILE A 351 3.41 -13.33 7.61
CA ILE A 351 2.26 -12.91 8.41
C ILE A 351 1.70 -11.60 7.87
N ALA A 352 0.39 -11.60 7.58
CA ALA A 352 -0.39 -10.40 7.33
C ALA A 352 -1.25 -10.10 8.57
N ASP A 353 -0.88 -9.08 9.32
CA ASP A 353 -1.56 -8.65 10.54
C ASP A 353 -2.60 -7.57 10.23
N ASN A 354 -3.74 -8.02 9.72
CA ASN A 354 -4.92 -7.22 9.39
C ASN A 354 -5.90 -7.16 10.57
N ALA A 355 -5.42 -7.26 11.81
CA ALA A 355 -6.31 -7.15 12.96
C ALA A 355 -6.85 -5.73 13.12
N TYR A 356 -5.98 -4.73 12.99
CA TYR A 356 -6.33 -3.32 13.13
C TYR A 356 -5.95 -2.55 11.87
N ALA A 357 -6.65 -1.44 11.62
CA ALA A 357 -6.19 -0.45 10.65
C ALA A 357 -5.11 0.43 11.29
N ASN A 358 -4.27 1.04 10.44
CA ASN A 358 -3.24 2.00 10.83
C ASN A 358 -2.21 1.50 11.86
N GLY A 359 -2.02 0.18 12.00
CA GLY A 359 -1.00 -0.42 12.85
C GLY A 359 -1.29 -1.87 13.22
N ALA A 360 -0.27 -2.54 13.75
CA ALA A 360 -0.31 -3.96 14.06
C ALA A 360 -1.03 -4.30 15.38
N ASP A 361 -1.40 -5.58 15.55
CA ASP A 361 -1.87 -6.15 16.81
C ASP A 361 -0.70 -6.42 17.76
N LEU A 362 -0.59 -5.59 18.79
CA LEU A 362 0.45 -5.75 19.81
C LEU A 362 0.37 -7.11 20.53
N SER A 363 -0.82 -7.73 20.60
CA SER A 363 -0.99 -9.07 21.18
C SER A 363 -0.36 -10.15 20.31
N LEU A 364 -0.48 -10.04 18.98
CA LEU A 364 0.15 -10.95 18.05
C LEU A 364 1.68 -10.81 18.09
N ILE A 365 2.18 -9.56 18.13
CA ILE A 365 3.62 -9.30 18.31
C ILE A 365 4.14 -9.94 19.60
N GLN A 366 3.43 -9.74 20.72
CA GLN A 366 3.83 -10.32 22.00
C GLN A 366 3.81 -11.86 21.95
N LEU A 367 2.85 -12.45 21.24
CA LEU A 367 2.77 -13.89 21.02
C LEU A 367 3.97 -14.40 20.20
N LEU A 368 4.34 -13.72 19.11
CA LEU A 368 5.50 -14.08 18.30
C LEU A 368 6.81 -13.94 19.08
N ASN A 369 6.98 -12.85 19.84
CA ASN A 369 8.13 -12.58 20.68
C ASN A 369 8.32 -13.67 21.74
N THR A 370 7.28 -13.95 22.53
CA THR A 370 7.33 -14.93 23.63
C THR A 370 7.63 -16.35 23.13
N ASN A 371 7.30 -16.63 21.87
CA ASN A 371 7.54 -17.93 21.25
C ASN A 371 8.83 -17.97 20.40
N GLY A 372 9.62 -16.89 20.40
CA GLY A 372 10.87 -16.79 19.64
C GLY A 372 10.67 -17.00 18.14
N LEU A 373 9.62 -16.40 17.58
CA LEU A 373 9.23 -16.53 16.17
C LEU A 373 9.50 -15.28 15.32
N LEU A 374 9.77 -14.12 15.94
CA LEU A 374 9.91 -12.84 15.23
C LEU A 374 10.87 -12.92 14.03
N LEU A 375 12.07 -13.50 14.21
CA LEU A 375 13.05 -13.65 13.13
C LEU A 375 13.02 -15.03 12.45
N LYS A 376 11.99 -15.84 12.71
CA LYS A 376 11.83 -17.17 12.06
C LYS A 376 10.81 -17.17 10.94
N VAL A 377 9.84 -16.25 10.99
CA VAL A 377 8.91 -16.05 9.89
C VAL A 377 9.64 -15.38 8.72
N SER A 378 9.19 -15.69 7.52
CA SER A 378 9.76 -15.20 6.27
C SER A 378 9.40 -13.73 5.99
N GLY A 379 8.32 -13.24 6.62
CA GLY A 379 7.91 -11.85 6.56
C GLY A 379 6.79 -11.49 7.53
N TYR A 380 6.59 -10.20 7.73
CA TYR A 380 5.54 -9.64 8.59
C TYR A 380 5.13 -8.23 8.14
N ALA A 381 3.84 -7.96 8.05
CA ALA A 381 3.32 -6.60 7.88
C ALA A 381 2.02 -6.39 8.66
N GLY A 382 1.71 -5.15 9.04
CA GLY A 382 0.47 -4.75 9.71
C GLY A 382 0.31 -3.24 9.80
N TRP A 383 0.22 -2.54 8.66
CA TRP A 383 0.28 -1.07 8.60
C TRP A 383 -0.76 -0.45 7.66
N ASN A 384 -1.13 0.80 7.97
CA ASN A 384 -2.05 1.67 7.22
C ASN A 384 -3.42 1.03 6.89
N THR A 385 -3.53 0.31 5.77
CA THR A 385 -4.77 -0.34 5.32
C THR A 385 -4.61 -1.86 5.22
N SER A 386 -5.73 -2.53 4.94
CA SER A 386 -5.75 -3.99 4.84
C SER A 386 -4.95 -4.46 3.63
N ALA A 387 -5.16 -3.81 2.49
CA ALA A 387 -4.43 -4.04 1.24
C ALA A 387 -2.93 -3.84 1.42
N ASN A 388 -2.52 -2.71 2.02
CA ASN A 388 -1.11 -2.37 2.23
C ASN A 388 -0.37 -3.50 2.98
N THR A 389 -1.01 -4.00 4.03
CA THR A 389 -0.52 -5.12 4.85
C THR A 389 -0.37 -6.41 4.04
N ILE A 390 -1.40 -6.80 3.30
CA ILE A 390 -1.41 -8.06 2.53
C ILE A 390 -0.35 -8.03 1.42
N GLY A 391 -0.30 -6.93 0.66
CA GLY A 391 0.67 -6.80 -0.44
C GLY A 391 2.11 -6.81 0.04
N THR A 392 2.40 -6.13 1.15
CA THR A 392 3.73 -6.13 1.77
C THR A 392 4.13 -7.52 2.24
N ALA A 393 3.24 -8.22 2.96
CA ALA A 393 3.51 -9.57 3.47
C ALA A 393 3.75 -10.60 2.35
N ILE A 394 3.00 -10.50 1.24
CA ILE A 394 3.20 -11.37 0.06
C ILE A 394 4.52 -11.04 -0.64
N ALA A 395 4.88 -9.77 -0.77
CA ALA A 395 6.15 -9.36 -1.37
C ALA A 395 7.35 -9.90 -0.59
N GLU A 396 7.33 -9.81 0.74
CA GLU A 396 8.35 -10.41 1.61
C GLU A 396 8.45 -11.93 1.42
N ALA A 397 7.30 -12.61 1.36
CA ALA A 397 7.26 -14.06 1.16
C ALA A 397 7.87 -14.49 -0.18
N VAL A 398 7.57 -13.77 -1.27
CA VAL A 398 8.12 -14.06 -2.59
C VAL A 398 9.63 -13.81 -2.62
N ASN A 399 10.10 -12.72 -2.00
CA ASN A 399 11.54 -12.46 -1.88
C ASN A 399 12.25 -13.57 -1.11
N TYR A 400 11.71 -13.95 0.05
CA TYR A 400 12.26 -15.03 0.88
C TYR A 400 12.23 -16.39 0.17
N LEU A 401 11.19 -16.69 -0.62
CA LEU A 401 11.09 -17.96 -1.36
C LEU A 401 12.29 -18.17 -2.30
N TYR A 402 12.84 -17.10 -2.88
CA TYR A 402 13.95 -17.19 -3.83
C TYR A 402 15.33 -16.96 -3.23
N TYR A 403 15.42 -16.12 -2.20
CA TYR A 403 16.70 -15.69 -1.64
C TYR A 403 16.93 -16.17 -0.21
N GLY A 404 15.92 -16.75 0.43
CA GLY A 404 15.96 -17.16 1.83
C GLY A 404 16.19 -15.97 2.77
N GLN A 405 16.78 -16.27 3.91
CA GLN A 405 17.20 -15.25 4.88
C GLN A 405 18.42 -14.50 4.33
N SER A 406 18.29 -13.19 4.18
CA SER A 406 19.36 -12.27 3.77
C SER A 406 19.38 -11.05 4.68
N GLN A 407 20.47 -10.27 4.65
CA GLN A 407 20.55 -9.03 5.44
C GLN A 407 19.38 -8.09 5.12
N ASN A 408 19.06 -7.89 3.83
CA ASN A 408 17.97 -7.02 3.40
C ASN A 408 16.60 -7.50 3.90
N GLN A 409 16.35 -8.81 3.86
CA GLN A 409 15.10 -9.38 4.40
C GLN A 409 15.00 -9.21 5.92
N MET A 410 16.10 -9.42 6.65
CA MET A 410 16.14 -9.26 8.10
C MET A 410 16.03 -7.79 8.55
N ASP A 411 16.65 -6.88 7.81
CA ASP A 411 16.51 -5.43 8.02
C ASP A 411 15.07 -4.99 7.79
N PHE A 412 14.44 -5.48 6.70
CA PHE A 412 13.07 -5.13 6.35
C PHE A 412 12.06 -5.61 7.39
N ILE A 413 12.15 -6.87 7.84
CA ILE A 413 11.20 -7.38 8.86
C ILE A 413 11.35 -6.67 10.21
N ILE A 414 12.57 -6.29 10.61
CA ILE A 414 12.78 -5.47 11.81
C ILE A 414 12.15 -4.09 11.65
N GLN A 415 12.30 -3.47 10.48
CA GLN A 415 11.65 -2.20 10.19
C GLN A 415 10.12 -2.34 10.29
N ARG A 416 9.53 -3.43 9.79
CA ARG A 416 8.09 -3.71 9.95
C ARG A 416 7.69 -3.84 11.41
N TYR A 417 8.44 -4.55 12.24
CA TYR A 417 8.13 -4.61 13.67
C TYR A 417 8.23 -3.25 14.38
N LEU A 418 9.21 -2.44 14.03
CA LEU A 418 9.40 -1.13 14.64
C LEU A 418 8.40 -0.09 14.10
N GLU A 419 8.07 -0.14 12.83
CA GLU A 419 7.15 0.81 12.19
C GLU A 419 5.69 0.40 12.40
N ASP A 420 5.31 -0.78 11.93
CA ASP A 420 3.92 -1.26 11.92
C ASP A 420 3.39 -1.47 13.36
N ALA A 421 4.20 -2.08 14.23
CA ALA A 421 3.82 -2.33 15.63
C ALA A 421 4.34 -1.27 16.61
N GLY A 422 5.57 -0.79 16.42
CA GLY A 422 6.14 0.23 17.31
C GLY A 422 5.52 1.59 17.05
N TYR A 423 5.70 2.13 15.84
CA TYR A 423 5.28 3.48 15.49
C TYR A 423 3.77 3.59 15.34
N CYS A 424 3.20 2.89 14.36
CA CYS A 424 1.83 3.01 13.92
C CYS A 424 0.82 2.63 15.03
N ALA A 425 1.06 1.52 15.72
CA ALA A 425 0.18 1.00 16.76
C ALA A 425 0.34 1.62 18.15
N LYS A 426 1.50 2.24 18.47
CA LYS A 426 1.78 2.71 19.84
C LYS A 426 2.44 4.08 19.94
N VAL A 427 3.66 4.22 19.42
CA VAL A 427 4.51 5.39 19.65
C VAL A 427 3.92 6.66 19.02
N ARG A 428 3.28 6.56 17.85
CA ARG A 428 2.64 7.71 17.20
C ARG A 428 1.62 8.38 18.11
N THR A 429 0.73 7.61 18.74
CA THR A 429 -0.27 8.12 19.69
C THR A 429 0.37 8.70 20.95
N GLN A 430 1.39 8.03 21.49
CA GLN A 430 2.11 8.50 22.67
C GLN A 430 2.81 9.84 22.43
N VAL A 431 3.47 10.01 21.28
CA VAL A 431 4.10 11.27 20.88
C VAL A 431 3.06 12.33 20.56
N LYS A 432 1.97 11.98 19.85
CA LYS A 432 0.86 12.89 19.51
C LYS A 432 0.31 13.59 20.74
N ASN A 433 0.12 12.84 21.83
CA ASN A 433 -0.42 13.35 23.10
C ASN A 433 0.59 14.21 23.89
N ASN A 434 1.85 14.26 23.47
CA ASN A 434 2.95 14.98 24.15
C ASN A 434 3.70 15.91 23.20
N LEU A 435 3.05 16.36 22.11
CA LEU A 435 3.70 17.24 21.13
C LEU A 435 4.14 18.58 21.77
N PRO A 436 5.33 19.10 21.39
CA PRO A 436 5.76 20.42 21.80
C PRO A 436 4.79 21.52 21.35
N ALA A 437 4.77 22.63 22.11
CA ALA A 437 3.92 23.77 21.80
C ALA A 437 4.20 24.30 20.38
N GLY A 438 3.12 24.56 19.62
CA GLY A 438 3.19 25.06 18.25
C GLY A 438 3.33 23.97 17.17
N MET A 439 3.35 22.70 17.55
CA MET A 439 3.31 21.54 16.64
C MET A 439 1.95 20.86 16.69
N ASN A 440 1.58 20.16 15.61
CA ASN A 440 0.40 19.31 15.54
C ASN A 440 0.67 18.07 14.68
N TYR A 441 -0.36 17.24 14.49
CA TYR A 441 -0.26 15.99 13.73
C TYR A 441 0.24 16.17 12.28
N PHE A 442 -0.15 17.27 11.62
CA PHE A 442 0.16 17.58 10.22
C PHE A 442 1.36 18.51 10.05
N ASP A 443 1.86 19.12 11.12
CA ASP A 443 3.04 19.99 11.10
C ASP A 443 3.85 19.89 12.39
N VAL A 444 4.91 19.08 12.33
CA VAL A 444 5.94 18.93 13.36
C VAL A 444 7.16 19.84 13.12
N LYS A 445 7.05 20.80 12.19
CA LYS A 445 8.04 21.81 11.76
C LYS A 445 9.27 21.29 11.03
N GLU A 446 9.87 20.21 11.52
CA GLU A 446 11.14 19.66 11.06
C GLU A 446 11.02 18.16 10.77
N LYS A 447 11.71 17.69 9.72
CA LYS A 447 11.77 16.26 9.41
C LYS A 447 12.68 15.52 10.40
N ASP A 448 13.78 16.16 10.78
CA ASP A 448 14.77 15.68 11.73
C ASP A 448 14.91 16.72 12.84
N GLY A 449 14.14 16.55 13.91
CA GLY A 449 13.99 17.53 14.98
C GLY A 449 13.51 16.88 16.27
N VAL A 450 12.92 17.67 17.16
CA VAL A 450 12.53 17.16 18.49
C VAL A 450 11.53 15.99 18.41
N VAL A 451 10.58 16.02 17.47
CA VAL A 451 9.59 14.93 17.33
C VAL A 451 10.24 13.65 16.82
N SER A 452 11.18 13.73 15.88
CA SER A 452 11.89 12.52 15.40
C SER A 452 12.76 11.89 16.50
N GLN A 453 13.39 12.72 17.36
CA GLN A 453 14.12 12.25 18.53
C GLN A 453 13.21 11.58 19.57
N MET A 454 12.04 12.15 19.83
CA MET A 454 11.03 11.55 20.71
C MET A 454 10.56 10.19 20.18
N VAL A 455 10.26 10.10 18.87
CA VAL A 455 9.88 8.83 18.22
C VAL A 455 11.00 7.81 18.33
N SER A 456 12.25 8.19 18.02
CA SER A 456 13.41 7.30 18.12
C SER A 456 13.60 6.73 19.54
N ALA A 457 13.52 7.58 20.57
CA ALA A 457 13.63 7.15 21.97
C ALA A 457 12.50 6.16 22.35
N GLN A 458 11.26 6.47 21.99
CA GLN A 458 10.13 5.61 22.30
C GLN A 458 10.14 4.29 21.51
N LEU A 459 10.65 4.28 20.27
CA LEU A 459 10.88 3.04 19.52
C LEU A 459 11.95 2.15 20.17
N GLN A 460 12.99 2.75 20.77
CA GLN A 460 13.98 1.98 21.51
C GLN A 460 13.37 1.30 22.74
N GLU A 461 12.52 2.01 23.48
CA GLU A 461 11.75 1.47 24.61
C GLU A 461 10.78 0.38 24.16
N PHE A 462 10.04 0.63 23.08
CA PHE A 462 9.13 -0.34 22.48
C PHE A 462 9.83 -1.65 22.16
N ALA A 463 10.97 -1.60 21.49
CA ALA A 463 11.74 -2.79 21.14
C ALA A 463 12.19 -3.56 22.41
N GLY A 464 12.50 -2.86 23.51
CA GLY A 464 12.86 -3.52 24.77
C GLY A 464 11.67 -4.24 25.44
N GLN A 465 10.45 -3.77 25.21
CA GLN A 465 9.22 -4.33 25.79
C GLN A 465 8.61 -5.44 24.93
N TYR A 466 8.40 -5.18 23.62
CA TYR A 466 7.63 -6.05 22.72
C TYR A 466 8.49 -6.95 21.85
N LEU A 467 9.75 -6.58 21.61
CA LEU A 467 10.70 -7.31 20.76
C LEU A 467 11.88 -7.84 21.58
N SER A 468 11.66 -8.08 22.88
CA SER A 468 12.69 -8.44 23.85
C SER A 468 13.48 -9.69 23.48
N SER A 469 12.90 -10.65 22.73
CA SER A 469 13.60 -11.85 22.29
C SER A 469 14.67 -11.59 21.23
N ILE A 470 14.62 -10.43 20.57
CA ILE A 470 15.54 -10.03 19.48
C ILE A 470 16.13 -8.64 19.69
N LYS A 471 15.96 -8.05 20.88
CA LYS A 471 16.35 -6.66 21.16
C LYS A 471 17.85 -6.42 20.93
N SER A 472 18.71 -7.37 21.27
CA SER A 472 20.16 -7.30 21.05
C SER A 472 20.55 -7.30 19.58
N GLU A 473 19.64 -7.70 18.69
CA GLU A 473 19.87 -7.84 17.25
C GLU A 473 19.29 -6.64 16.48
N ILE A 474 18.63 -5.70 17.17
CA ILE A 474 18.01 -4.52 16.56
C ILE A 474 18.90 -3.30 16.75
N ARG A 475 19.27 -2.63 15.65
CA ARG A 475 19.90 -1.31 15.65
C ARG A 475 19.05 -0.29 14.91
N ILE A 476 18.49 0.67 15.65
CA ILE A 476 17.84 1.86 15.09
C ILE A 476 18.93 2.89 14.78
N LYS A 477 19.05 3.30 13.52
CA LYS A 477 20.10 4.23 13.05
C LYS A 477 19.56 5.65 12.89
N ASP A 478 18.40 5.78 12.24
CA ASP A 478 17.81 7.07 11.89
C ASP A 478 16.28 6.98 11.91
N VAL A 479 15.66 8.09 12.30
CA VAL A 479 14.20 8.26 12.34
C VAL A 479 13.92 9.67 11.86
N LYS A 480 13.08 9.80 10.83
CA LYS A 480 12.63 11.10 10.31
C LYS A 480 11.13 11.11 10.14
N MET A 481 10.54 12.31 10.14
CA MET A 481 9.12 12.56 9.92
C MET A 481 8.92 13.04 8.46
N PRO A 482 8.55 12.15 7.51
CA PRO A 482 8.22 12.54 6.15
C PRO A 482 7.11 13.58 6.16
N TRP A 483 7.15 14.48 5.16
CA TRP A 483 6.26 15.64 5.05
C TRP A 483 6.13 16.53 6.29
N LYS A 484 7.03 16.38 7.27
CA LYS A 484 6.95 17.05 8.56
C LYS A 484 5.62 16.77 9.27
N ARG A 485 5.08 15.56 9.13
CA ARG A 485 3.84 15.12 9.79
C ARG A 485 4.04 13.81 10.54
N MET A 486 3.02 13.40 11.29
CA MET A 486 3.04 12.20 12.11
C MET A 486 2.42 10.95 11.47
N PHE A 487 1.84 11.04 10.27
CA PHE A 487 1.13 9.90 9.68
C PHE A 487 2.09 8.72 9.40
N GLU A 488 3.15 8.95 8.64
CA GLU A 488 4.22 8.01 8.34
C GLU A 488 5.55 8.33 9.06
N VAL A 489 6.49 7.39 9.05
CA VAL A 489 7.86 7.55 9.57
C VAL A 489 8.87 7.03 8.54
N ASP A 490 9.99 7.72 8.38
CA ASP A 490 11.14 7.21 7.65
C ASP A 490 12.12 6.63 8.66
N LEU A 491 12.02 5.32 8.85
CA LEU A 491 12.83 4.55 9.78
C LEU A 491 13.98 3.86 9.02
N ASP A 492 15.21 4.05 9.49
CA ASP A 492 16.37 3.22 9.14
C ASP A 492 16.77 2.39 10.36
N ALA A 493 16.54 1.08 10.26
CA ALA A 493 16.92 0.11 11.26
C ALA A 493 17.47 -1.14 10.58
N SER A 494 18.44 -1.79 11.23
CA SER A 494 19.07 -3.00 10.71
C SER A 494 19.14 -4.11 11.75
N TRP A 495 19.09 -5.34 11.26
CA TRP A 495 19.48 -6.52 11.98
C TRP A 495 20.99 -6.59 12.14
N GLN A 496 21.44 -7.03 13.30
CA GLN A 496 22.84 -7.38 13.55
C GLN A 496 22.88 -8.76 14.20
N GLU A 497 23.84 -9.59 13.77
CA GLU A 497 24.05 -10.88 14.40
C GLU A 497 24.47 -10.67 15.86
N SER A 498 23.83 -11.41 16.78
CA SER A 498 24.17 -11.31 18.20
C SER A 498 25.57 -11.86 18.44
N GLU A 499 26.45 -11.06 19.07
CA GLU A 499 27.70 -11.55 19.65
C GLU A 499 27.32 -12.53 20.78
N LYS A 500 27.37 -13.84 20.50
CA LYS A 500 27.11 -14.89 21.49
C LYS A 500 28.35 -15.27 22.29
#